data_AF-U2FQP1-F1
#
_entry.id   AF-U2FQP1-F1
#
_cell.length_a   1.000
_cell.length_b   1.000
_cell.length_c   1.000
_cell.angle_alpha   90.00
_cell.angle_beta   90.00
_cell.angle_gamma   90.00
#
_symmetry.space_group_name_H-M   'P 1'
#
loop_
_entity.id
_entity.type
_entity.pdbx_description
1 polymer ?
#
loop_
_entity_poly.entity_id
_entity_poly.type
_entity_poly.pdbx_seq_one_letter_code
_entity_poly.pdbx_strand_id
1 'polypeptide(L)'
;MFALARSLKPAYSLGIITDNKRDRIDSLKKSQGLDALFNPIIVSAEFGSGKDSTAVFEHALRCVGIGPEESIFIDNNRENLIAPSALGMGTIFHDDEKNDVGKLIETLRNEFNILELQ
;
A
#
# COMPACT_ATOMS: atom_id res chain seq x y z
N MET A 1 -3.47 12.12 -1.59
CA MET A 1 -3.55 10.66 -1.39
C MET A 1 -4.95 10.07 -1.63
N PHE A 2 -5.99 10.40 -0.85
CA PHE A 2 -7.32 9.79 -1.04
C PHE A 2 -7.95 9.99 -2.42
N ALA A 3 -7.73 11.15 -3.06
CA ALA A 3 -8.20 11.38 -4.43
C ALA A 3 -7.56 10.41 -5.43
N LEU A 4 -6.24 10.22 -5.33
CA LEU A 4 -5.48 9.24 -6.12
C LEU A 4 -5.98 7.80 -5.86
N ALA A 5 -6.17 7.42 -4.61
CA ALA A 5 -6.70 6.10 -4.29
C ALA A 5 -8.11 5.90 -4.88
N ARG A 6 -8.98 6.91 -4.85
CA ARG A 6 -10.31 6.84 -5.47
C ARG A 6 -10.26 6.65 -6.98
N SER A 7 -9.34 7.31 -7.69
CA SER A 7 -9.20 7.14 -9.13
C SER A 7 -8.56 5.81 -9.53
N LEU A 8 -7.74 5.20 -8.67
CA LEU A 8 -7.19 3.86 -8.91
C LEU A 8 -8.20 2.73 -8.61
N LYS A 9 -9.12 2.94 -7.66
CA LYS A 9 -10.03 1.90 -7.15
C LYS A 9 -10.85 1.14 -8.22
N PRO A 10 -11.32 1.75 -9.33
CA PRO A 10 -12.09 1.03 -10.34
C PRO A 10 -11.27 -0.05 -11.09
N ALA A 11 -9.95 0.11 -11.17
CA ALA A 11 -9.07 -0.76 -11.96
C ALA A 11 -8.10 -1.59 -11.11
N TYR A 12 -7.82 -1.17 -9.87
CA TYR A 12 -6.81 -1.79 -9.02
C TYR A 12 -7.36 -2.18 -7.64
N SER A 13 -6.91 -3.32 -7.13
CA SER A 13 -7.06 -3.68 -5.72
C SER A 13 -6.17 -2.78 -4.87
N LEU A 14 -6.77 -2.11 -3.87
CA LEU A 14 -6.07 -1.21 -2.97
C LEU A 14 -6.12 -1.76 -1.56
N GLY A 15 -4.98 -1.86 -0.90
CA GLY A 15 -4.86 -2.31 0.49
C GLY A 15 -4.00 -1.38 1.33
N ILE A 16 -4.02 -1.59 2.64
CA ILE A 16 -3.15 -0.91 3.62
C ILE A 16 -2.41 -1.97 4.42
N ILE A 17 -1.09 -1.80 4.56
CA ILE A 17 -0.27 -2.49 5.55
C ILE A 17 0.30 -1.43 6.50
N THR A 18 0.07 -1.56 7.80
CA THR A 18 0.43 -0.51 8.77
C THR A 18 0.95 -1.10 10.08
N ASP A 19 1.93 -0.44 10.67
CA ASP A 19 2.45 -0.69 12.02
C ASP A 19 1.63 0.03 13.11
N ASN A 20 0.60 0.78 12.73
CA ASN A 20 -0.32 1.39 13.68
C ASN A 20 -1.06 0.34 14.50
N LYS A 21 -1.36 0.70 15.74
CA LYS A 21 -2.20 -0.12 16.62
C LYS A 21 -3.59 -0.33 16.02
N ARG A 22 -4.15 -1.52 16.25
CA ARG A 22 -5.45 -1.96 15.72
C ARG A 22 -6.60 -1.04 16.12
N ASP A 23 -6.63 -0.55 17.35
CA ASP A 23 -7.63 0.41 17.85
C ASP A 23 -7.66 1.73 17.06
N ARG A 24 -6.47 2.24 16.68
CA ARG A 24 -6.33 3.42 15.83
C ARG A 24 -6.90 3.13 14.44
N ILE A 25 -6.58 1.98 13.86
CA ILE A 25 -7.09 1.58 12.54
C ILE A 25 -8.61 1.40 12.55
N ASP A 26 -9.17 0.77 13.58
CA ASP A 26 -10.62 0.60 13.71
C ASP A 26 -11.35 1.94 13.84
N SER A 27 -10.74 2.89 14.56
CA SER A 27 -11.25 4.26 14.65
C SER A 27 -11.22 4.98 13.30
N LEU A 28 -10.15 4.81 12.50
CA LEU A 28 -10.03 5.40 11.17
C LEU A 28 -10.98 4.76 10.15
N LYS A 29 -11.21 3.44 10.21
CA LYS A 29 -12.26 2.77 9.42
C LYS A 29 -13.62 3.43 9.64
N LYS A 30 -14.02 3.59 10.91
CA LYS A 30 -15.31 4.21 11.26
C LYS A 30 -15.41 5.69 10.87
N SER A 31 -14.37 6.46 11.12
CA SER A 31 -14.41 7.93 10.94
C SER A 31 -14.13 8.39 9.52
N GLN A 32 -13.35 7.64 8.74
CA GLN A 32 -12.91 8.02 7.39
C GLN A 32 -13.37 7.05 6.30
N GLY A 33 -14.09 5.98 6.65
CA GLY A 33 -14.55 4.97 5.69
C GLY A 33 -13.40 4.27 4.97
N LEU A 34 -12.28 4.04 5.65
CA LEU A 34 -11.09 3.46 5.01
C LEU A 34 -11.38 2.12 4.34
N ASP A 35 -12.22 1.29 4.95
CA ASP A 35 -12.62 -0.03 4.49
C ASP A 35 -13.50 0.00 3.23
N ALA A 36 -14.14 1.13 2.92
CA ALA A 36 -14.84 1.32 1.65
C ALA A 36 -13.86 1.48 0.47
N LEU A 37 -12.65 1.99 0.73
CA LEU A 37 -11.65 2.25 -0.31
C LEU A 37 -10.54 1.18 -0.35
N PHE A 38 -10.09 0.73 0.82
CA PHE A 38 -8.98 -0.19 0.99
C PHE A 38 -9.46 -1.52 1.55
N ASN A 39 -9.15 -2.60 0.84
CA ASN A 39 -9.38 -3.97 1.26
C ASN A 39 -8.29 -4.87 0.63
N PRO A 40 -7.39 -5.48 1.43
CA PRO A 40 -7.41 -5.58 2.90
C PRO A 40 -6.78 -4.38 3.63
N ILE A 41 -7.07 -4.25 4.93
CA ILE A 41 -6.35 -3.37 5.86
C ILE A 41 -5.71 -4.25 6.94
N ILE A 42 -4.38 -4.33 6.93
CA ILE A 42 -3.58 -5.28 7.72
C ILE A 42 -2.68 -4.53 8.70
N VAL A 43 -2.70 -4.96 9.96
CA VAL A 43 -1.78 -4.49 11.00
C VAL A 43 -0.57 -5.42 11.03
N SER A 44 0.62 -4.90 10.73
CA SER A 44 1.85 -5.70 10.57
C SER A 44 2.32 -6.37 11.85
N ALA A 45 2.00 -5.80 13.02
CA ALA A 45 2.35 -6.35 14.32
C ALA A 45 1.79 -7.78 14.56
N GLU A 46 0.76 -8.19 13.81
CA GLU A 46 0.19 -9.54 13.87
C GLU A 46 1.05 -10.59 13.16
N PHE A 47 2.08 -10.14 12.43
CA PHE A 47 2.98 -10.96 11.62
C PHE A 47 4.45 -10.85 12.06
N GLY A 48 4.76 -10.09 13.11
CA GLY A 48 6.13 -9.88 13.62
C GLY A 48 6.48 -8.42 13.91
N SER A 49 7.77 -8.12 13.98
CA SER A 49 8.36 -6.81 14.35
C SER A 49 8.26 -5.73 13.26
N GLY A 50 7.11 -5.63 12.58
CA GLY A 50 6.83 -4.61 11.57
C GLY A 50 6.83 -5.15 10.15
N LYS A 51 7.29 -4.32 9.20
CA LYS A 51 7.35 -4.61 7.76
C LYS A 51 8.72 -5.16 7.33
N ASP A 52 9.45 -5.73 8.27
CA ASP A 52 10.76 -6.37 8.10
C ASP A 52 10.66 -7.80 7.56
N SER A 53 9.55 -8.48 7.86
CA SER A 53 9.23 -9.83 7.39
C SER A 53 8.41 -9.81 6.10
N THR A 54 8.65 -10.76 5.18
CA THR A 54 7.83 -10.95 3.98
C THR A 54 6.42 -11.44 4.31
N ALA A 55 6.21 -12.05 5.48
CA ALA A 55 4.95 -12.73 5.83
C ALA A 55 3.71 -11.82 5.76
N VAL A 56 3.84 -10.55 6.15
CA VAL A 56 2.74 -9.58 6.08
C VAL A 56 2.36 -9.24 4.62
N PHE A 57 3.36 -9.13 3.75
CA PHE A 57 3.17 -8.85 2.33
C PHE A 57 2.58 -10.05 1.60
N GLU A 58 3.11 -11.25 1.86
CA GLU A 58 2.54 -12.49 1.33
C GLU A 58 1.09 -12.70 1.77
N HIS A 59 0.75 -12.35 3.02
CA HIS A 59 -0.63 -12.40 3.48
C HIS A 59 -1.50 -11.40 2.71
N ALA A 60 -1.05 -10.16 2.52
CA ALA A 60 -1.77 -9.16 1.76
C ALA A 60 -2.03 -9.60 0.31
N LEU A 61 -1.02 -10.16 -0.36
CA LEU A 61 -1.11 -10.72 -1.71
C LEU A 61 -2.12 -11.86 -1.79
N ARG A 62 -2.08 -12.81 -0.82
CA ARG A 62 -3.06 -13.91 -0.74
C ARG A 62 -4.50 -13.42 -0.53
N CYS A 63 -4.70 -12.35 0.24
CA CYS A 63 -6.04 -11.79 0.46
C CYS A 63 -6.69 -11.27 -0.82
N VAL A 64 -5.90 -10.85 -1.81
CA VAL A 64 -6.39 -10.33 -3.10
C VAL A 64 -6.17 -11.29 -4.27
N GLY A 65 -5.43 -12.38 -4.07
CA GLY A 65 -5.24 -13.45 -5.04
C GLY A 65 -4.27 -13.13 -6.18
N ILE A 66 -3.25 -12.31 -5.94
CA ILE A 66 -2.26 -11.88 -6.96
C ILE A 66 -0.83 -12.30 -6.59
N GLY A 67 0.06 -12.33 -7.59
CA GLY A 67 1.49 -12.49 -7.40
C GLY A 67 2.20 -11.19 -6.95
N PRO A 68 3.41 -11.27 -6.37
CA PRO A 68 4.18 -10.08 -6.00
C PRO A 68 4.49 -9.17 -7.20
N GLU A 69 4.79 -9.73 -8.37
CA GLU A 69 5.09 -9.02 -9.61
C GLU A 69 3.93 -8.19 -10.16
N GLU A 70 2.70 -8.47 -9.71
CA GLU A 70 1.47 -7.76 -10.08
C GLU A 70 1.12 -6.65 -9.08
N SER A 71 2.02 -6.33 -8.14
CA SER A 71 1.74 -5.48 -7.00
C SER A 71 2.78 -4.38 -6.80
N ILE A 72 2.36 -3.27 -6.19
CA ILE A 72 3.21 -2.14 -5.85
C ILE A 72 3.00 -1.79 -4.37
N PHE A 73 4.08 -1.69 -3.61
CA PHE A 73 4.09 -1.22 -2.24
C PHE A 73 4.64 0.21 -2.16
N ILE A 74 3.89 1.11 -1.53
CA ILE A 74 4.23 2.53 -1.39
C ILE A 74 4.39 2.83 0.11
N ASP A 75 5.54 3.32 0.52
CA ASP A 75 5.84 3.63 1.92
C ASP A 75 6.77 4.84 2.04
N ASN A 76 6.73 5.51 3.20
CA ASN A 76 7.58 6.67 3.50
C ASN A 76 8.84 6.30 4.29
N ASN A 77 9.00 5.03 4.69
CA ASN A 77 10.25 4.52 5.25
C ASN A 77 10.93 3.58 4.25
N ARG A 78 12.19 3.87 3.91
CA ARG A 78 12.98 3.05 2.99
C ARG A 78 13.21 1.63 3.49
N GLU A 79 13.33 1.44 4.80
CA GLU A 79 13.54 0.11 5.39
C GLU A 79 12.33 -0.81 5.11
N ASN A 80 11.12 -0.25 5.12
CA ASN A 80 9.89 -0.99 4.83
C ASN A 80 9.79 -1.47 3.36
N LEU A 81 10.64 -0.96 2.47
CA LEU A 81 10.65 -1.34 1.05
C LEU A 81 11.54 -2.57 0.77
N ILE A 82 12.41 -2.95 1.70
CA ILE A 82 13.40 -4.01 1.49
C ILE A 82 12.71 -5.37 1.32
N ALA A 83 11.87 -5.76 2.28
CA ALA A 83 11.16 -7.03 2.26
C ALA A 83 10.23 -7.21 1.03
N PRO A 84 9.35 -6.25 0.68
CA PRO A 84 8.48 -6.40 -0.49
C PRO A 84 9.26 -6.39 -1.80
N SER A 85 10.33 -5.60 -1.91
CA SER A 85 11.22 -5.62 -3.09
C SER A 85 11.91 -6.98 -3.24
N ALA A 86 12.41 -7.56 -2.15
CA ALA A 86 13.02 -8.90 -2.15
C ALA A 86 12.02 -10.02 -2.52
N LEU A 87 10.73 -9.81 -2.26
CA LEU A 87 9.64 -10.71 -2.66
C LEU A 87 9.28 -10.59 -4.15
N GLY A 88 9.75 -9.55 -4.85
CA GLY A 88 9.45 -9.27 -6.25
C GLY A 88 8.35 -8.23 -6.48
N MET A 89 7.90 -7.54 -5.42
CA MET A 89 6.94 -6.45 -5.56
C MET A 89 7.60 -5.19 -6.14
N GLY A 90 6.84 -4.41 -6.91
CA GLY A 90 7.18 -3.03 -7.16
C GLY A 90 7.22 -2.24 -5.85
N THR A 91 8.18 -1.33 -5.69
CA THR A 91 8.27 -0.50 -4.50
C THR A 91 8.50 0.96 -4.84
N ILE A 92 7.75 1.86 -4.20
CA ILE A 92 7.90 3.30 -4.37
C ILE A 92 8.11 3.94 -2.99
N PHE A 93 9.20 4.69 -2.86
CA PHE A 93 9.40 5.58 -1.72
C PHE A 93 8.59 6.87 -1.92
N HIS A 94 7.69 7.18 -0.98
CA HIS A 94 6.91 8.41 -0.98
C HIS A 94 7.22 9.24 0.27
N ASP A 95 7.91 10.36 0.08
CA ASP A 95 8.27 11.30 1.14
C ASP A 95 7.01 12.01 1.68
N ASP A 96 6.60 11.69 2.91
CA ASP A 96 5.37 12.22 3.52
C ASP A 96 5.52 13.67 3.97
N GLU A 97 6.74 14.15 4.23
CA GLU A 97 6.97 15.56 4.54
C GLU A 97 6.69 16.45 3.31
N LYS A 98 7.08 15.99 2.13
CA LYS A 98 6.79 16.68 0.86
C LYS A 98 5.37 16.41 0.37
N ASN A 99 4.89 15.19 0.60
CA ASN A 99 3.59 14.70 0.16
C ASN A 99 3.30 14.99 -1.33
N ASP A 100 4.32 14.81 -2.18
CA ASP A 100 4.24 15.11 -3.61
C ASP A 100 3.47 14.02 -4.37
N VAL A 101 2.15 14.18 -4.39
CA VAL A 101 1.24 13.24 -5.09
C VAL A 101 1.45 13.31 -6.60
N GLY A 102 1.88 14.44 -7.16
CA GLY A 102 2.12 14.59 -8.59
C GLY A 102 3.27 13.70 -9.05
N LYS A 103 4.39 13.75 -8.32
CA LYS A 103 5.53 12.87 -8.57
C LYS A 103 5.19 11.39 -8.40
N LEU A 104 4.37 11.05 -7.40
CA LEU A 104 3.90 9.67 -7.23
C LEU A 104 3.10 9.20 -8.46
N ILE A 105 2.21 10.04 -9.00
CA ILE A 105 1.45 9.73 -10.22
C ILE A 105 2.39 9.55 -11.42
N GLU A 106 3.39 10.42 -11.58
CA GLU A 106 4.39 10.29 -12.64
C GLU A 106 5.17 8.97 -12.52
N THR A 107 5.56 8.58 -11.30
CA THR A 107 6.25 7.32 -11.03
C THR A 107 5.39 6.12 -11.40
N LEU A 108 4.13 6.09 -10.93
CA LEU A 108 3.17 5.02 -11.25
C LEU A 108 2.96 4.89 -12.77
N ARG A 109 2.91 6.01 -13.49
CA ARG A 109 2.74 6.02 -14.94
C ARG A 109 4.00 5.53 -15.67
N ASN A 110 5.15 6.11 -15.35
CA ASN A 110 6.37 5.96 -16.16
C ASN A 110 7.13 4.66 -15.84
N GLU A 111 7.08 4.21 -14.59
CA GLU A 111 7.83 3.03 -14.14
C GLU A 111 6.96 1.77 -14.09
N PHE A 112 5.67 1.92 -13.80
CA PHE A 112 4.75 0.80 -13.58
C PHE A 112 3.62 0.71 -14.63
N ASN A 113 3.60 1.58 -15.64
CA ASN A 113 2.59 1.61 -16.70
C ASN A 113 1.13 1.66 -16.18
N ILE A 114 0.91 2.26 -15.01
CA ILE A 114 -0.44 2.47 -14.47
C ILE A 114 -1.04 3.67 -15.21
N LEU A 115 -1.84 3.35 -16.24
CA LEU A 115 -2.46 4.31 -17.14
C LEU A 115 -3.91 4.61 -16.73
N GLU A 116 -4.23 5.90 -16.81
CA GLU A 116 -5.53 6.55 -16.62
C GLU A 116 -6.08 6.62 -15.18
N LEU A 117 -5.82 7.79 -14.56
CA LEU A 117 -6.68 8.36 -13.53
C LEU A 117 -7.70 9.23 -14.30
N GLN A 118 -8.83 8.66 -14.75
CA GLN A 118 -9.92 9.47 -15.30
C GLN A 118 -10.54 10.35 -14.21
#